data_AF-S0GF22-F1
#
_entry.id   AF-S0GF22-F1
#
_cell.length_a   1.000
_cell.length_b   1.000
_cell.length_c   1.000
_cell.angle_alpha   90.00
_cell.angle_beta   90.00
_cell.angle_gamma   90.00
#
_symmetry.space_group_name_H-M   'P 1'
#
loop_
_entity.id
_entity.type
_entity.pdbx_description
1 polymer ?
#
loop_
_entity_poly.entity_id
_entity_poly.type
_entity_poly.pdbx_seq_one_letter_code
_entity_poly.pdbx_strand_id
1 'polypeptide(L)'
;MSHTCTKVTVRQRAIRNNRISLYLDYYPAVRNPETMQMSRREYLGIYIYAHPKNEMEREFNNDMLNKAEAIRCIRVQSLINEEFGFLDKTKQKADFLAYFKKMCHNKDQKWQFVYQHFYNFVKGQCTCNR
;
A
#
# COMPACT_ATOMS: atom_id res chain seq x y z
N MET A 1 -18.79 -14.94 13.74
CA MET A 1 -18.19 -14.50 12.46
C MET A 1 -16.87 -15.23 12.31
N SER A 2 -16.64 -15.94 11.21
CA SER A 2 -15.34 -16.59 10.97
C SER A 2 -14.30 -15.52 10.68
N HIS A 3 -13.47 -15.19 11.67
CA HIS A 3 -12.30 -14.33 11.50
C HIS A 3 -11.24 -15.11 10.70
N THR A 4 -11.41 -15.17 9.38
CA THR A 4 -10.35 -15.69 8.52
C THR A 4 -9.33 -14.57 8.33
N CYS A 5 -8.26 -14.61 9.13
CA CYS A 5 -7.10 -13.75 8.95
C CYS A 5 -6.65 -13.85 7.48
N THR A 6 -6.52 -12.69 6.83
CA THR A 6 -6.21 -12.66 5.39
C THR A 6 -4.80 -13.18 5.16
N LYS A 7 -4.69 -14.25 4.37
CA LYS A 7 -3.39 -14.82 4.00
C LYS A 7 -2.73 -13.95 2.94
N VAL A 8 -1.50 -13.53 3.21
CA VAL A 8 -0.65 -12.78 2.28
C VAL A 8 0.50 -13.68 1.84
N THR A 9 0.71 -13.85 0.54
CA THR A 9 1.80 -14.68 0.00
C THR A 9 2.52 -13.94 -1.11
N VAL A 10 3.86 -13.93 -1.07
CA VAL A 10 4.67 -13.45 -2.21
C VAL A 10 4.58 -14.49 -3.32
N ARG A 11 4.18 -14.05 -4.50
CA ARG A 11 4.10 -14.86 -5.71
C ARG A 11 4.93 -14.27 -6.83
N GLN A 12 5.27 -15.13 -7.77
CA GLN A 12 6.09 -14.84 -8.92
C GLN A 12 5.25 -14.89 -10.20
N ARG A 13 5.50 -13.98 -11.13
CA ARG A 13 4.91 -13.99 -12.47
C ARG A 13 5.99 -13.68 -13.50
N ALA A 14 6.19 -14.57 -14.45
CA ALA A 14 7.07 -14.32 -15.59
C ALA A 14 6.57 -13.12 -16.40
N ILE A 15 7.50 -12.25 -16.79
CA ILE A 15 7.27 -11.08 -17.64
C ILE A 15 8.27 -11.09 -18.82
N ARG A 16 8.17 -10.09 -19.69
CA ARG A 16 9.08 -9.93 -20.84
C ARG A 16 10.54 -9.80 -20.38
N ASN A 17 11.47 -10.11 -21.29
CA ASN A 17 12.92 -9.94 -21.12
C ASN A 17 13.53 -10.84 -20.02
N ASN A 18 13.08 -12.09 -19.89
CA ASN A 18 13.60 -13.07 -18.90
C ASN A 18 13.63 -12.55 -17.46
N ARG A 19 12.59 -11.78 -17.10
CA ARG A 19 12.39 -11.28 -15.73
C ARG A 19 11.15 -11.92 -15.11
N ILE A 20 11.15 -11.99 -13.80
CA ILE A 20 10.01 -12.40 -12.99
C ILE A 20 9.61 -11.22 -12.12
N SER A 21 8.34 -10.84 -12.17
CA SER A 21 7.76 -9.83 -11.29
C SER A 21 7.27 -10.47 -10.00
N LEU A 22 7.55 -9.82 -8.87
CA LEU A 22 7.06 -10.20 -7.56
C LEU A 22 5.79 -9.42 -7.20
N TYR A 23 4.79 -10.12 -6.67
CA TYR A 23 3.52 -9.53 -6.24
C TYR A 23 2.98 -10.24 -5.01
N LEU A 24 2.13 -9.57 -4.24
CA LEU A 24 1.40 -10.16 -3.13
C LEU A 24 0.06 -10.72 -3.62
N ASP A 25 -0.25 -11.96 -3.25
CA ASP A 25 -1.57 -12.57 -3.41
C ASP A 25 -2.27 -12.61 -2.04
N TYR A 26 -3.48 -12.06 -2.01
CA TYR A 26 -4.34 -11.95 -0.83
C TYR A 26 -5.49 -12.94 -0.91
N TYR A 27 -5.74 -13.69 0.17
CA TYR A 27 -6.93 -14.53 0.27
C TYR A 27 -7.56 -14.46 1.68
N PRO A 28 -8.79 -13.92 1.84
CA PRO A 28 -9.62 -13.29 0.81
C PRO A 28 -9.00 -11.99 0.25
N ALA A 29 -9.64 -11.41 -0.78
CA ALA A 29 -9.18 -10.13 -1.36
C ALA A 29 -9.21 -9.00 -0.31
N VAL A 30 -8.32 -8.02 -0.44
CA VAL A 30 -8.21 -6.86 0.47
C VAL A 30 -8.59 -5.57 -0.24
N ARG A 31 -9.00 -4.55 0.51
CA ARG A 31 -9.30 -3.24 -0.06
C ARG A 31 -8.00 -2.50 -0.38
N ASN A 32 -7.81 -2.11 -1.64
CA ASN A 32 -6.70 -1.25 -2.03
C ASN A 32 -6.96 0.16 -1.43
N PRO A 33 -6.04 0.72 -0.62
CA PRO A 33 -6.26 2.03 0.02
C PRO A 33 -6.31 3.21 -0.95
N GLU A 34 -5.73 3.10 -2.14
CA GLU A 34 -5.70 4.16 -3.14
C GLU A 34 -6.97 4.17 -4.00
N THR A 35 -7.40 3.00 -4.47
CA THR A 35 -8.57 2.88 -5.36
C THR A 35 -9.85 2.57 -4.62
N MET A 36 -9.75 2.18 -3.34
CA MET A 36 -10.85 1.71 -2.49
C MET A 36 -11.58 0.47 -3.03
N GLN A 37 -11.04 -0.20 -4.04
CA GLN A 37 -11.59 -1.43 -4.64
C GLN A 37 -10.96 -2.66 -4.00
N MET A 38 -11.72 -3.76 -3.98
CA MET A 38 -11.20 -5.05 -3.54
C MET A 38 -10.23 -5.59 -4.59
N SER A 39 -9.01 -5.93 -4.16
CA SER A 39 -8.00 -6.54 -5.00
C SER A 39 -7.44 -7.79 -4.35
N ARG A 40 -7.26 -8.82 -5.18
CA ARG A 40 -6.55 -10.04 -4.81
C ARG A 40 -5.03 -9.89 -4.96
N ARG A 41 -4.56 -8.96 -5.79
CA ARG A 41 -3.15 -8.87 -6.19
C ARG A 41 -2.62 -7.45 -6.02
N GLU A 42 -1.41 -7.35 -5.49
CA GLU A 42 -0.64 -6.10 -5.41
C GLU A 42 0.74 -6.31 -6.00
N TYR A 43 1.02 -5.68 -7.14
CA TYR A 43 2.31 -5.75 -7.80
C TYR A 43 3.31 -4.82 -7.10
N LEU A 44 4.46 -5.36 -6.69
CA LEU A 44 5.44 -4.61 -5.91
C LEU A 44 6.35 -3.72 -6.75
N GLY A 45 6.32 -3.87 -8.09
CA GLY A 45 7.30 -3.24 -8.97
C GLY A 45 8.73 -3.79 -8.81
N ILE A 46 8.89 -4.88 -8.05
CA ILE A 46 10.16 -5.59 -7.84
C ILE A 46 10.27 -6.71 -8.88
N TYR A 47 11.47 -6.84 -9.46
CA TYR A 47 11.77 -7.84 -10.48
C TYR A 47 13.04 -8.61 -10.13
N ILE A 48 13.07 -9.88 -10.51
CA ILE A 48 14.24 -10.76 -10.41
C ILE A 48 14.58 -11.34 -11.80
N TYR A 49 15.82 -11.76 -12.00
CA TYR A 49 16.23 -12.49 -13.19
C TYR A 49 15.61 -13.89 -13.17
N ALA A 50 14.96 -14.30 -14.25
CA ALA A 50 14.39 -15.64 -14.37
C ALA A 50 15.48 -16.73 -14.39
N HIS A 51 16.63 -16.41 -14.99
CA HIS A 51 17.78 -17.30 -15.13
C HIS A 51 19.06 -16.51 -14.81
N PRO A 52 19.44 -16.38 -13.52
CA PRO A 52 20.63 -15.64 -13.13
C PRO A 52 21.90 -16.37 -13.59
N LYS A 53 22.76 -15.66 -14.33
CA LYS A 53 23.93 -16.22 -15.03
C LYS A 53 25.19 -16.25 -14.18
N ASN A 54 25.33 -15.30 -13.25
CA ASN A 54 26.50 -15.14 -12.40
C ASN A 54 26.08 -14.97 -10.93
N GLU A 55 27.07 -14.95 -10.04
CA GLU A 55 26.86 -14.80 -8.59
C GLU A 55 26.19 -13.48 -8.25
N MET A 56 26.62 -12.37 -8.88
CA MET A 56 26.03 -11.05 -8.70
C MET A 56 24.52 -11.01 -9.02
N GLU A 57 24.07 -11.67 -10.08
CA GLU A 57 22.64 -11.77 -10.42
C GLU A 57 21.87 -12.66 -9.43
N ARG A 58 22.51 -13.68 -8.84
CA ARG A 58 21.90 -14.50 -7.77
C ARG A 58 21.76 -13.71 -6.47
N GLU A 59 22.79 -12.97 -6.08
CA GLU A 59 22.76 -12.06 -4.93
C GLU A 59 21.67 -11.00 -5.10
N PHE A 60 21.60 -10.37 -6.29
CA PHE A 60 20.54 -9.44 -6.62
C PHE A 60 19.15 -10.06 -6.45
N ASN A 61 18.94 -11.27 -6.95
CA ASN A 61 17.67 -11.99 -6.80
C ASN A 61 17.33 -12.24 -5.32
N ASN A 62 18.31 -12.68 -4.52
CA ASN A 62 18.13 -12.90 -3.08
C ASN A 62 17.73 -11.60 -2.36
N ASP A 63 18.41 -10.49 -2.65
CA ASP A 63 18.09 -9.18 -2.07
C ASP A 63 16.67 -8.72 -2.43
N MET A 64 16.26 -8.90 -3.69
CA MET A 64 14.92 -8.54 -4.13
C MET A 64 13.83 -9.41 -3.50
N LEU A 65 14.10 -10.72 -3.32
CA LEU A 65 13.19 -11.63 -2.61
C LEU A 65 13.07 -11.25 -1.14
N ASN A 66 14.17 -10.92 -0.47
CA ASN A 66 14.19 -10.44 0.92
C ASN A 66 13.38 -9.13 1.08
N LYS A 67 13.52 -8.20 0.13
CA LYS A 67 12.71 -6.97 0.10
C LYS A 67 11.21 -7.27 -0.07
N ALA A 68 10.85 -8.17 -0.97
CA ALA A 68 9.46 -8.56 -1.16
C ALA A 68 8.86 -9.22 0.09
N GLU A 69 9.65 -10.03 0.79
CA GLU A 69 9.26 -10.66 2.05
C GLU A 69 9.08 -9.64 3.19
N ALA A 70 9.96 -8.64 3.28
CA ALA A 70 9.80 -7.54 4.23
C ALA A 70 8.49 -6.77 3.98
N ILE A 71 8.15 -6.49 2.72
CA ILE A 71 6.87 -5.84 2.36
C ILE A 71 5.68 -6.73 2.72
N ARG A 72 5.77 -8.05 2.51
CA ARG A 72 4.74 -9.01 2.93
C ARG A 72 4.51 -8.93 4.44
N CYS A 73 5.56 -8.91 5.25
CA CYS A 73 5.47 -8.78 6.70
C CYS A 73 4.79 -7.46 7.12
N ILE A 74 5.15 -6.32 6.50
CA ILE A 74 4.51 -5.03 6.75
C ILE A 74 3.01 -5.09 6.42
N ARG A 75 2.63 -5.71 5.30
CA ARG A 75 1.22 -5.88 4.89
C ARG A 75 0.44 -6.76 5.86
N VAL A 76 1.01 -7.88 6.31
CA VAL A 76 0.38 -8.74 7.33
C VAL A 76 0.15 -7.95 8.61
N GLN A 77 1.14 -7.19 9.09
CA GLN A 77 0.97 -6.36 10.27
C GLN A 77 -0.13 -5.32 10.10
N SER A 78 -0.20 -4.66 8.94
CA SER A 78 -1.24 -3.67 8.64
C SER A 78 -2.65 -4.29 8.64
N LEU A 79 -2.82 -5.48 8.05
CA LEU A 79 -4.09 -6.20 8.04
C LEU A 79 -4.52 -6.64 9.44
N ILE A 80 -3.58 -7.12 10.26
CA ILE A 80 -3.83 -7.42 11.68
C ILE A 80 -4.27 -6.15 12.41
N ASN A 81 -3.55 -5.04 12.23
CA ASN A 81 -3.92 -3.78 12.87
C ASN A 81 -5.33 -3.32 12.49
N GLU A 82 -5.69 -3.42 11.21
CA GLU A 82 -7.05 -3.09 10.73
C GLU A 82 -8.12 -4.03 11.30
N GLU A 83 -7.86 -5.34 11.35
CA GLU A 83 -8.80 -6.34 11.88
C GLU A 83 -9.10 -6.11 13.38
N PHE A 84 -8.08 -5.74 14.16
CA PHE A 84 -8.22 -5.48 15.60
C PHE A 84 -8.46 -4.01 15.95
N GLY A 85 -8.60 -3.13 14.96
CA GLY A 85 -8.81 -1.69 15.18
C GLY A 85 -7.62 -0.96 15.82
N PHE A 86 -6.42 -1.55 15.77
CA PHE A 86 -5.21 -0.84 16.20
C PHE A 86 -4.90 0.29 15.21
N LEU A 87 -4.72 1.51 15.73
CA LEU A 87 -4.31 2.64 14.91
C LEU A 87 -2.94 2.36 14.30
N ASP A 88 -2.89 2.29 12.97
CA ASP A 88 -1.63 2.21 12.25
C ASP A 88 -0.85 3.53 12.46
N LYS A 89 0.22 3.46 13.25
CA LYS A 89 1.08 4.62 13.57
C LYS A 89 1.65 5.29 12.32
N THR A 90 1.74 4.58 11.19
CA THR A 90 2.17 5.17 9.91
C THR A 90 1.09 6.03 9.27
N LYS A 91 -0.20 5.69 9.46
CA LYS A 91 -1.36 6.46 8.97
C LYS A 91 -1.70 7.64 9.88
N GLN A 92 -1.30 7.61 11.16
CA GLN A 92 -1.52 8.72 12.10
C GLN A 92 -0.84 10.04 11.68
N LYS A 93 0.17 10.00 10.81
CA LYS A 93 0.89 11.19 10.32
C LYS A 93 0.37 11.74 8.99
N ALA A 94 -0.70 11.16 8.42
CA ALA A 94 -1.25 11.64 7.16
C ALA A 94 -1.93 13.01 7.35
N ASP A 95 -1.48 14.03 6.63
CA ASP A 95 -2.10 15.35 6.64
C ASP A 95 -3.44 15.32 5.88
N PHE A 96 -4.54 15.36 6.63
CA PHE A 96 -5.88 15.38 6.06
C PHE A 96 -6.11 16.61 5.16
N LEU A 97 -5.50 17.76 5.45
CA LEU A 97 -5.63 18.95 4.60
C LEU A 97 -4.97 18.72 3.24
N ALA A 98 -3.79 18.09 3.21
CA ALA A 98 -3.15 17.71 1.96
C ALA A 98 -4.00 16.72 1.15
N TYR A 99 -4.61 15.73 1.82
CA TYR A 99 -5.54 14.79 1.17
C TYR A 99 -6.77 15.51 0.59
N PHE A 100 -7.43 16.37 1.39
CA PHE A 100 -8.63 17.08 0.98
C PHE A 100 -8.32 18.03 -0.19
N LYS A 101 -7.18 18.73 -0.15
CA LYS A 101 -6.72 19.58 -1.25
C LYS A 101 -6.52 18.78 -2.54
N LYS A 102 -5.89 17.60 -2.47
CA LYS A 102 -5.71 16.70 -3.62
C LYS A 102 -7.05 16.27 -4.21
N MET A 103 -8.04 15.97 -3.37
CA MET A 103 -9.38 15.57 -3.82
C MET A 103 -10.12 16.70 -4.57
N CYS A 104 -9.84 17.96 -4.26
CA CYS A 104 -10.47 19.11 -4.92
C CYS A 104 -10.04 19.28 -6.39
N HIS A 105 -8.89 18.74 -6.82
CA HIS A 105 -8.40 18.91 -8.20
C HIS A 105 -9.34 18.29 -9.25
N ASN A 106 -10.10 17.26 -8.88
CA ASN A 106 -11.00 16.53 -9.79
C ASN A 106 -12.48 16.84 -9.54
N LYS A 107 -12.79 17.97 -8.89
CA LYS A 107 -14.15 18.34 -8.44
C LYS A 107 -14.51 19.77 -8.83
N ASP A 108 -15.81 20.06 -8.76
CA ASP A 108 -16.38 21.38 -9.04
C ASP A 108 -15.87 22.44 -8.03
N GLN A 109 -15.90 23.71 -8.42
CA GLN A 109 -15.38 24.88 -7.69
C GLN A 109 -15.93 24.98 -6.25
N LYS A 110 -17.15 24.47 -6.00
CA LYS A 110 -17.73 24.38 -4.65
C LYS A 110 -16.83 23.65 -3.65
N TRP A 111 -16.11 22.61 -4.10
CA TRP A 111 -15.17 21.87 -3.24
C TRP A 111 -14.00 22.72 -2.77
N GLN A 112 -13.54 23.68 -3.59
CA GLN A 112 -12.48 24.61 -3.21
C GLN A 112 -12.95 25.56 -2.10
N PHE A 113 -14.20 26.04 -2.18
CA PHE A 113 -14.78 26.87 -1.11
C PHE A 113 -14.94 26.10 0.19
N VAL A 114 -15.40 24.85 0.14
CA VAL A 114 -15.50 23.98 1.33
C VAL A 114 -14.12 23.69 1.90
N TYR A 115 -13.12 23.39 1.06
CA TYR A 115 -11.74 23.22 1.49
C TYR A 115 -11.21 24.49 2.17
N GLN A 116 -11.40 25.66 1.58
CA GLN A 116 -10.89 26.92 2.14
C GLN A 116 -11.56 27.24 3.48
N HIS A 117 -12.88 27.03 3.57
CA HIS A 117 -13.61 27.19 4.82
C HIS A 117 -13.07 26.25 5.90
N PHE A 118 -12.87 24.97 5.56
CA PHE A 118 -12.37 23.96 6.48
C PHE A 118 -10.91 24.23 6.89
N TYR A 119 -10.04 24.60 5.95
CA TYR A 119 -8.64 25.00 6.20
C TYR A 119 -8.56 26.16 7.20
N ASN A 120 -9.41 27.18 7.02
CA ASN A 120 -9.50 28.31 7.93
C ASN A 120 -10.02 27.88 9.30
N PHE A 121 -11.04 27.02 9.35
CA PHE A 121 -11.63 26.50 10.58
C PHE A 121 -10.58 25.76 11.44
N VAL A 122 -9.77 24.89 10.83
CA VAL A 122 -8.71 24.15 11.53
C VAL A 122 -7.39 24.91 11.64
N LYS A 123 -7.36 26.19 11.23
CA LYS A 123 -6.18 27.08 11.27
C LYS A 123 -4.94 26.46 10.59
N GLY A 124 -5.17 25.77 9.47
CA GLY A 124 -4.10 25.15 8.68
C GLY A 124 -3.46 23.91 9.28
N GLN A 125 -3.99 23.34 10.37
CA GLN A 125 -3.51 22.08 10.94
C GLN A 125 -4.67 21.14 11.31
N CYS A 126 -4.73 19.98 10.66
CA CYS A 126 -5.54 18.85 11.12
C CYS A 126 -4.63 17.84 11.81
N THR A 127 -4.40 17.99 13.11
CA THR A 127 -3.68 16.98 13.88
C THR A 127 -4.69 16.04 14.56
N CYS A 128 -4.52 14.73 14.36
CA CYS A 128 -5.12 13.73 15.25
C CYS A 128 -4.28 13.69 16.54
N ASN A 129 -4.44 14.69 17.41
CA ASN A 129 -3.82 14.65 18.73
C ASN A 129 -4.68 13.77 19.65
N ARG A 130 -4.21 12.54 19.93
CA ARG A 130 -4.50 11.81 21.16
C ARG A 130 -3.26 11.06 21.60
#